data_AF-A0A2S5A9V4-F1
#
_entry.id   AF-A0A2S5A9V4-F1
#
_cell.length_a   1.000
_cell.length_b   1.000
_cell.length_c   1.000
_cell.angle_alpha   90.00
_cell.angle_beta   90.00
_cell.angle_gamma   90.00
#
_symmetry.space_group_name_H-M   'P 1'
#
loop_
_entity.id
_entity.type
_entity.pdbx_description
1 polymer ?
#
loop_
_entity_poly.entity_id
_entity_poly.type
_entity_poly.pdbx_seq_one_letter_code
_entity_poly.pdbx_strand_id
1 'polypeptide(L)'
;MSHQSGEWLTWFYFGYSEAFGMTIAIVQILGAYLLLFRKSLLFGLLILFALMLNITLINIFYHMNAGALIQSLITTIGIAFLLILDYERIKKLLFNSVPSWLTYTTSSNRTKNALRLFAIISSILFTIYLKFLMG
;
A
#
# COMPACT_ATOMS: atom_id res chain seq x y z
N MET A 1 -28.61 20.41 7.77
CA MET A 1 -27.28 19.96 7.30
C MET A 1 -27.50 19.26 5.97
N SER A 2 -26.96 19.76 4.87
CA SER A 2 -27.10 19.14 3.55
C SER A 2 -26.46 17.74 3.58
N HIS A 3 -27.26 16.70 3.44
CA HIS A 3 -26.78 15.32 3.42
C HIS A 3 -26.06 15.10 2.08
N GLN A 4 -24.75 15.24 2.04
CA GLN A 4 -23.96 14.95 0.84
C GLN A 4 -23.93 13.44 0.62
N SER A 5 -23.91 12.99 -0.64
CA SER A 5 -23.77 11.56 -0.95
C SER A 5 -22.38 11.05 -0.55
N GLY A 6 -22.28 9.77 -0.18
CA GLY A 6 -20.99 9.13 0.13
C GLY A 6 -20.00 9.24 -1.03
N GLU A 7 -20.50 9.08 -2.26
CA GLU A 7 -19.74 9.28 -3.48
C GLU A 7 -19.15 10.70 -3.60
N TRP A 8 -19.96 11.74 -3.40
CA TRP A 8 -19.49 13.12 -3.52
C TRP A 8 -18.39 13.41 -2.51
N LEU A 9 -18.58 12.99 -1.26
CA LEU A 9 -17.60 13.20 -0.20
C LEU A 9 -16.28 12.46 -0.49
N THR A 10 -16.38 11.26 -1.04
CA THR A 10 -15.22 10.43 -1.39
C THR A 10 -14.44 11.06 -2.54
N TRP A 11 -15.09 11.48 -3.62
CA TRP A 11 -14.43 12.18 -4.73
C TRP A 11 -13.86 13.53 -4.31
N PHE A 12 -14.55 14.26 -3.43
CA PHE A 12 -14.02 15.50 -2.87
C PHE A 12 -12.74 15.24 -2.07
N TYR A 13 -12.72 14.21 -1.23
CA TYR A 13 -11.54 13.81 -0.46
C TYR A 13 -10.38 13.38 -1.36
N PHE A 14 -10.61 12.46 -2.32
CA PHE A 14 -9.57 11.99 -3.24
C PHE A 14 -9.09 13.09 -4.19
N GLY A 15 -9.97 14.01 -4.59
CA GLY A 15 -9.67 15.13 -5.49
C GLY A 15 -9.01 16.32 -4.81
N TYR A 16 -9.08 16.43 -3.48
CA TYR A 16 -8.47 17.53 -2.73
C TYR A 16 -6.93 17.44 -2.72
N SER A 17 -6.36 16.22 -2.64
CA SER A 17 -4.91 16.02 -2.50
C SER A 17 -4.34 15.28 -3.71
N GLU A 18 -3.72 16.03 -4.62
CA GLU A 18 -3.00 15.45 -5.77
C GLU A 18 -1.89 14.50 -5.33
N ALA A 19 -1.16 14.81 -4.26
CA ALA A 19 -0.11 13.97 -3.70
C ALA A 19 -0.65 12.60 -3.25
N PHE A 20 -1.86 12.56 -2.69
CA PHE A 20 -2.49 11.31 -2.27
C PHE A 20 -2.87 10.46 -3.49
N GLY A 21 -3.52 11.06 -4.50
CA GLY A 21 -3.83 10.37 -5.76
C GLY A 21 -2.58 9.84 -6.46
N MET A 22 -1.52 10.64 -6.52
CA MET A 22 -0.23 10.24 -7.11
C MET A 22 0.44 9.11 -6.32
N THR A 23 0.32 9.11 -4.99
CA THR A 23 0.83 8.02 -4.15
C THR A 23 0.11 6.71 -4.46
N ILE A 24 -1.22 6.72 -4.57
CA ILE A 24 -2.01 5.54 -4.95
C ILE A 24 -1.56 5.03 -6.33
N ALA A 25 -1.44 5.92 -7.31
CA ALA A 25 -1.02 5.58 -8.66
C ALA A 25 0.40 4.98 -8.70
N ILE A 26 1.36 5.59 -7.99
CA ILE A 26 2.74 5.08 -7.90
C ILE A 26 2.76 3.69 -7.26
N VAL A 27 2.03 3.48 -6.17
CA VAL A 27 1.97 2.17 -5.51
C VAL A 27 1.35 1.12 -6.42
N GLN A 28 0.29 1.47 -7.18
CA GLN A 28 -0.30 0.56 -8.17
C GLN A 28 0.68 0.22 -9.30
N ILE A 29 1.37 1.21 -9.87
CA ILE A 29 2.33 1.00 -10.97
C ILE A 29 3.53 0.19 -10.49
N LEU A 30 4.14 0.56 -9.36
CA LEU A 30 5.27 -0.18 -8.79
C LEU A 30 4.86 -1.59 -8.38
N GLY A 31 3.70 -1.75 -7.75
CA GLY A 31 3.14 -3.05 -7.41
C GLY A 31 2.97 -3.94 -8.64
N ALA A 32 2.40 -3.39 -9.72
CA ALA A 32 2.21 -4.10 -10.98
C ALA A 32 3.55 -4.45 -11.66
N TYR A 33 4.51 -3.53 -11.64
CA TYR A 33 5.87 -3.77 -12.14
C TYR A 33 6.56 -4.92 -11.39
N LEU A 34 6.39 -5.00 -10.07
CA LEU A 34 6.94 -6.09 -9.26
C LEU A 34 6.34 -7.46 -9.60
N LEU A 35 5.13 -7.52 -10.17
CA LEU A 35 4.51 -8.78 -10.63
C LEU A 35 5.26 -9.40 -11.81
N LEU A 36 5.98 -8.59 -12.61
CA LEU A 36 6.73 -9.07 -13.78
C LEU A 36 7.93 -9.96 -13.39
N PHE A 37 8.47 -9.80 -12.18
CA PHE A 37 9.63 -10.56 -11.72
C PHE A 37 9.22 -11.63 -10.73
N ARG A 38 9.49 -12.90 -11.07
CA ARG A 38 9.17 -14.08 -10.22
C ARG A 38 9.68 -14.00 -8.78
N LYS A 39 10.75 -13.24 -8.52
CA LYS A 39 11.35 -13.06 -7.19
C LYS A 39 10.59 -12.04 -6.33
N SER A 40 10.06 -10.97 -6.92
CA SER A 40 9.30 -9.92 -6.21
C SER A 40 7.79 -10.07 -6.32
N LEU A 41 7.32 -11.02 -7.13
CA LEU A 41 5.90 -11.23 -7.42
C LEU A 41 5.04 -11.26 -6.15
N LEU A 42 5.44 -12.05 -5.13
CA LEU A 42 4.66 -12.18 -3.91
C LEU A 42 4.57 -10.84 -3.14
N PHE A 43 5.66 -10.08 -3.08
CA PHE A 43 5.69 -8.77 -2.45
C PHE A 43 4.78 -7.77 -3.19
N GLY A 44 4.85 -7.77 -4.52
CA GLY A 44 3.95 -6.99 -5.37
C GLY A 44 2.48 -7.36 -5.15
N LEU A 45 2.16 -8.66 -5.13
CA LEU A 45 0.80 -9.15 -4.89
C LEU A 45 0.25 -8.73 -3.52
N LEU A 46 1.04 -8.83 -2.44
CA LEU A 46 0.57 -8.45 -1.11
C LEU A 46 0.28 -6.96 -1.00
N ILE A 47 1.18 -6.11 -1.51
CA ILE A 47 0.98 -4.65 -1.51
C ILE A 47 -0.25 -4.28 -2.33
N LEU A 48 -0.34 -4.80 -3.55
CA LEU A 48 -1.47 -4.54 -4.44
C LEU A 48 -2.78 -5.06 -3.85
N PHE A 49 -2.77 -6.24 -3.21
CA PHE A 49 -3.97 -6.80 -2.59
C PHE A 49 -4.46 -5.92 -1.45
N ALA A 50 -3.57 -5.52 -0.53
CA ALA A 50 -3.94 -4.65 0.58
C ALA A 50 -4.51 -3.31 0.09
N LEU A 51 -3.87 -2.68 -0.90
CA LEU A 51 -4.33 -1.41 -1.46
C LEU A 51 -5.66 -1.57 -2.21
N MET A 52 -5.76 -2.53 -3.13
CA MET A 52 -6.96 -2.72 -3.95
C MET A 52 -8.14 -3.20 -3.12
N LEU A 53 -7.93 -4.04 -2.11
CA LEU A 53 -8.98 -4.44 -1.18
C LEU A 53 -9.50 -3.23 -0.40
N ASN A 54 -8.62 -2.34 0.06
CA ASN A 54 -9.03 -1.10 0.72
C ASN A 54 -9.87 -0.21 -0.21
N ILE A 55 -9.43 0.03 -1.45
CA ILE A 55 -10.18 0.82 -2.44
C ILE A 55 -11.54 0.17 -2.74
N THR A 56 -11.59 -1.16 -2.90
CA THR A 56 -12.83 -1.89 -3.16
C THR A 56 -13.81 -1.77 -1.98
N LEU A 57 -13.33 -1.85 -0.74
CA LEU A 57 -14.19 -1.63 0.43
C LEU A 57 -14.73 -0.21 0.49
N ILE A 58 -13.91 0.80 0.17
CA ILE A 58 -14.38 2.19 0.04
C ILE A 58 -15.48 2.26 -1.02
N ASN A 59 -15.28 1.65 -2.19
CA ASN A 59 -16.27 1.68 -3.27
C ASN A 59 -17.60 1.03 -2.88
N ILE A 60 -17.56 -0.05 -2.10
CA ILE A 60 -18.76 -0.75 -1.59
C ILE A 60 -19.48 0.10 -0.53
N PHE A 61 -18.77 0.53 0.51
CA PHE A 61 -19.39 1.18 1.67
C PHE A 61 -19.83 2.62 1.41
N TYR A 62 -19.19 3.32 0.46
CA TYR A 62 -19.57 4.68 0.07
C TYR A 62 -20.48 4.73 -1.17
N HIS A 63 -20.92 3.56 -1.66
CA HIS A 63 -21.79 3.42 -2.84
C HIS A 63 -21.26 4.22 -4.04
N MET A 64 -19.97 4.05 -4.34
CA MET A 64 -19.33 4.70 -5.48
C MET A 64 -19.95 4.23 -6.79
N ASN A 65 -19.80 5.03 -7.86
CA ASN A 65 -20.26 4.69 -9.20
C ASN A 65 -19.82 3.27 -9.62
N ALA A 66 -20.74 2.57 -10.30
CA ALA A 66 -20.54 1.23 -10.86
C ALA A 66 -19.20 1.06 -11.62
N GLY A 67 -18.75 2.08 -12.37
CA GLY A 67 -17.47 2.01 -13.08
C GLY A 67 -16.27 1.80 -12.14
N ALA A 68 -16.17 2.62 -11.09
CA ALA A 68 -15.11 2.51 -10.09
C ALA A 68 -15.20 1.20 -9.30
N LEU A 69 -16.42 0.80 -8.92
CA LEU A 69 -16.68 -0.43 -8.18
C LEU A 69 -16.30 -1.68 -8.99
N ILE A 70 -16.71 -1.77 -10.26
CA ILE A 70 -16.42 -2.93 -11.11
C ILE A 70 -14.91 -3.02 -11.38
N GLN A 71 -14.25 -1.91 -11.68
CA GLN A 71 -12.81 -1.89 -11.91
C GLN A 71 -12.04 -2.37 -10.68
N SER A 72 -12.39 -1.84 -9.49
CA SER A 72 -11.69 -2.21 -8.26
C SER A 72 -11.95 -3.67 -7.90
N LEU A 73 -13.19 -4.16 -8.03
CA LEU A 73 -13.56 -5.55 -7.78
C LEU A 73 -12.80 -6.53 -8.68
N ILE A 74 -12.84 -6.32 -10.01
CA ILE A 74 -12.17 -7.22 -10.97
C ILE A 74 -10.67 -7.29 -10.66
N THR A 75 -10.06 -6.14 -10.38
CA THR A 75 -8.63 -6.06 -10.08
C THR A 75 -8.31 -6.74 -8.75
N THR A 76 -9.09 -6.50 -7.68
CA THR A 76 -8.93 -7.17 -6.39
C THR A 76 -9.07 -8.69 -6.53
N ILE A 77 -10.07 -9.17 -7.27
CA ILE A 77 -10.28 -10.61 -7.51
C ILE A 77 -9.12 -11.19 -8.31
N GLY A 78 -8.63 -10.51 -9.34
CA GLY A 78 -7.47 -10.95 -10.13
C GLY A 78 -6.20 -11.09 -9.28
N ILE A 79 -5.93 -10.11 -8.41
CA ILE A 79 -4.81 -10.18 -7.48
C ILE A 79 -5.00 -11.30 -6.44
N ALA A 80 -6.22 -11.46 -5.91
CA ALA A 80 -6.54 -12.53 -4.97
C ALA A 80 -6.35 -13.91 -5.61
N PHE A 81 -6.75 -14.08 -6.87
CA PHE A 81 -6.54 -15.29 -7.63
C PHE A 81 -5.05 -15.62 -7.79
N LEU A 82 -4.23 -14.62 -8.14
CA LEU A 82 -2.77 -14.80 -8.22
C LEU A 82 -2.16 -15.15 -6.85
N LEU A 83 -2.65 -14.56 -5.76
CA LEU A 83 -2.22 -14.91 -4.40
C LEU A 83 -2.56 -16.36 -4.04
N ILE A 84 -3.74 -16.84 -4.43
CA ILE A 84 -4.15 -18.23 -4.22
C ILE A 84 -3.26 -19.18 -5.03
N LEU A 85 -2.88 -18.81 -6.25
CA LEU A 85 -1.98 -19.62 -7.08
C LEU A 85 -0.59 -19.77 -6.46
N ASP A 86 -0.08 -18.72 -5.82
CA ASP A 86 1.21 -18.72 -5.11
C ASP A 86 1.09 -19.03 -3.59
N TYR A 87 -0.03 -19.62 -3.16
CA TYR A 87 -0.33 -19.85 -1.74
C TYR A 87 0.74 -20.67 -0.99
N GLU A 88 1.42 -21.60 -1.66
CA GLU A 88 2.51 -22.36 -1.06
C GLU A 88 3.72 -21.49 -0.69
N ARG A 89 4.00 -20.44 -1.48
CA ARG A 89 5.04 -19.46 -1.15
C ARG A 89 4.61 -18.58 0.03
N ILE A 90 3.33 -18.23 0.11
CA ILE A 90 2.75 -17.47 1.23
C ILE A 90 2.85 -18.27 2.53
N LYS A 91 2.41 -19.54 2.52
CA LYS A 91 2.55 -20.46 3.66
C LYS A 91 4.00 -20.56 4.12
N LYS A 92 4.93 -20.73 3.17
CA LYS A 92 6.36 -20.79 3.50
C LYS A 92 6.85 -19.50 4.16
N LEU A 93 6.39 -18.33 3.69
CA LEU A 93 6.72 -17.04 4.29
C LEU A 93 6.05 -16.77 5.65
N LEU A 94 4.85 -17.30 5.90
CA LEU A 94 4.14 -17.07 7.16
C LEU A 94 4.50 -18.09 8.25
N PHE A 95 4.68 -19.36 7.87
CA PHE A 95 4.83 -20.48 8.81
C PHE A 95 6.25 -21.06 8.88
N ASN A 96 7.04 -20.98 7.80
CA ASN A 96 8.43 -21.47 7.78
C ASN A 96 9.47 -20.36 7.94
N SER A 97 9.04 -19.16 8.31
CA SER A 97 9.91 -18.02 8.54
C SER A 97 10.28 -17.90 10.02
N VAL A 98 11.19 -18.73 10.49
CA VAL A 98 12.34 -18.15 11.19
C VAL A 98 13.33 -17.85 10.08
N PRO A 99 13.41 -16.61 9.61
CA PRO A 99 14.31 -16.29 8.52
C PRO A 99 15.75 -16.43 8.98
N SER A 100 16.62 -16.99 8.14
CA SER A 100 18.06 -16.96 8.38
C SER A 100 18.65 -15.54 8.46
N TRP A 101 17.90 -14.50 8.04
CA TRP A 101 18.24 -13.08 8.28
C TRP A 101 17.94 -12.59 9.70
N LEU A 102 17.06 -13.25 10.44
CA LEU A 102 16.92 -13.07 11.90
C LEU A 102 18.09 -13.74 12.65
N THR A 103 18.78 -14.68 12.00
CA THR A 103 20.03 -15.30 12.47
C THR A 103 21.29 -14.59 11.95
N TYR A 104 21.17 -13.47 11.22
CA TYR A 104 22.34 -12.67 10.80
C TYR A 104 22.82 -11.77 11.95
N THR A 105 23.44 -12.39 12.95
CA THR A 105 24.24 -11.73 13.98
C THR A 105 25.57 -11.28 13.38
N THR A 106 25.56 -10.17 12.61
CA THR A 106 26.70 -9.25 12.42
C THR A 106 26.37 -8.22 11.35
N SER A 107 25.60 -7.18 11.68
CA SER A 107 25.58 -5.94 10.89
C SER A 107 26.06 -4.81 11.79
N SER A 108 27.15 -4.16 11.35
CA SER A 108 27.86 -3.07 12.02
C SER A 108 26.91 -2.06 12.66
N ASN A 109 27.19 -1.66 13.91
CA ASN A 109 26.41 -0.63 14.63
C ASN A 109 26.16 0.65 13.81
N ARG A 110 27.01 0.95 12.81
CA ARG A 110 26.84 2.10 11.92
C ARG A 110 25.61 2.00 11.01
N THR A 111 25.29 0.84 10.46
CA THR A 111 24.15 0.68 9.53
C THR A 111 22.81 0.75 10.28
N LYS A 112 22.74 0.12 11.47
CA LYS A 112 21.56 0.22 12.36
C LYS A 112 21.33 1.66 12.84
N ASN A 113 22.40 2.36 13.21
CA ASN A 113 22.28 3.76 13.64
C ASN A 113 21.93 4.69 12.47
N ALA A 114 22.43 4.43 11.26
CA ALA A 114 22.05 5.18 10.07
C ALA A 114 20.55 5.01 9.72
N LEU A 115 20.02 3.79 9.78
CA LEU A 115 18.59 3.53 9.55
C LEU A 115 17.69 4.20 10.61
N ARG A 116 18.11 4.17 11.89
CA ARG A 116 17.39 4.85 12.98
C ARG A 116 17.43 6.37 12.81
N LEU A 117 18.59 6.93 12.48
CA LEU A 117 18.74 8.36 12.19
C LEU A 117 17.88 8.77 11.00
N PHE A 118 17.82 7.96 9.94
CA PHE A 118 16.97 8.25 8.78
C PHE A 118 15.47 8.29 9.14
N ALA A 119 15.00 7.33 9.95
CA ALA A 119 13.61 7.31 10.42
C ALA A 119 13.27 8.49 11.35
N ILE A 120 14.22 8.93 12.18
CA ILE A 120 14.04 10.10 13.05
C ILE A 120 14.06 11.39 12.23
N ILE A 121 15.00 11.51 11.29
CA ILE A 121 15.13 12.67 10.40
C ILE A 121 13.88 12.81 9.53
N SER A 122 13.34 11.72 8.99
CA SER A 122 12.10 11.76 8.20
C SER A 122 10.90 12.21 9.03
N SER A 123 10.80 11.77 10.29
CA SER A 123 9.74 12.21 11.22
C SER A 123 9.85 13.70 11.59
N ILE A 124 11.07 14.20 11.78
CA ILE A 124 11.34 15.62 12.10
C ILE A 124 11.06 16.52 10.88
N LEU A 125 11.54 16.13 9.69
CA LEU A 125 11.26 16.84 8.43
C LEU A 125 9.77 16.94 8.17
N PHE A 126 9.02 15.85 8.39
CA PHE A 126 7.56 15.83 8.27
C PHE A 126 6.89 16.83 9.23
N THR A 127 7.37 16.89 10.48
CA THR A 127 6.85 17.83 11.48
C THR A 127 7.12 19.30 11.11
N ILE A 128 8.33 19.60 10.60
CA ILE A 128 8.69 20.96 10.14
C ILE A 128 7.85 21.36 8.92
N TYR A 129 7.67 20.44 7.97
CA TYR A 129 6.82 20.65 6.81
C TYR A 129 5.38 20.97 7.19
N LEU A 130 4.79 20.21 8.12
CA LEU A 130 3.44 20.49 8.62
C LEU A 130 3.34 21.86 9.30
N LYS A 131 4.35 22.25 10.07
CA LYS A 131 4.38 23.55 10.75
C LYS A 131 4.48 24.73 9.76
N PHE A 132 5.23 24.56 8.66
CA PHE A 132 5.34 25.56 7.60
C PHE A 132 4.05 25.67 6.78
N LEU A 133 3.29 24.58 6.63
CA LEU A 133 2.03 24.57 5.90
C LEU A 133 0.86 25.16 6.72
N MET A 134 0.92 25.07 8.05
CA MET A 134 -0.14 25.49 8.97
C MET A 134 0.04 26.89 9.58
N GLY A 135 1.18 27.55 9.36
CA GLY A 135 1.48 28.90 9.85
C GLY A 135 1.57 29.91 8.73
#